data_AF-A0A2I1HCU1-F1
#
_entry.id   AF-A0A2I1HCU1-F1
#
_cell.length_a   1.000
_cell.length_b   1.000
_cell.length_c   1.000
_cell.angle_alpha   90.00
_cell.angle_beta   90.00
_cell.angle_gamma   90.00
#
_symmetry.space_group_name_H-M   'P 1'
#
loop_
_entity.id
_entity.type
_entity.pdbx_description
1 polymer ?
#
loop_
_entity_poly.entity_id
_entity_poly.type
_entity_poly.pdbx_seq_one_letter_code
_entity_poly.pdbx_strand_id
1 'polypeptide(L)'
;MGFETIIVHVEKEDAQKIYKCHHGGNFLLNASYQKCSNLVFINKFVEEHNHMLNSQELLHQFAPSLRKIPVDVKEEICFLVQDCQLGATILKRILRKKFPDQEIYHQDLYNMIYKFKIDAQIKNDAVIFYEHVMKLQQEDSDWYFNVDFEGIKVEKEEQVAMWHMQILVS
;
A
#
# COMPACT_ATOMS: atom_id res chain seq x y z
N MET A 1 10.24 4.10 -30.67
CA MET A 1 11.38 3.78 -29.79
C MET A 1 11.06 4.39 -28.43
N GLY A 2 10.48 3.60 -27.53
CA GLY A 2 10.06 4.06 -26.20
C GLY A 2 11.06 3.56 -25.16
N PHE A 3 11.56 4.44 -24.30
CA PHE A 3 12.41 4.05 -23.18
C PHE A 3 11.52 3.56 -22.03
N GLU A 4 11.85 2.40 -21.46
CA GLU A 4 11.21 1.88 -20.26
C GLU A 4 11.92 2.45 -19.02
N THR A 5 11.20 3.22 -18.22
CA THR A 5 11.74 3.75 -16.96
C THR A 5 11.55 2.72 -15.85
N ILE A 6 12.64 2.06 -15.44
CA ILE A 6 12.64 1.17 -14.26
C ILE A 6 12.87 2.04 -13.02
N ILE A 7 11.81 2.26 -12.23
CA ILE A 7 11.91 2.95 -10.95
C ILE A 7 12.38 1.94 -9.90
N VAL A 8 13.62 2.09 -9.44
CA VAL A 8 14.16 1.31 -8.33
C VAL A 8 14.07 2.15 -7.06
N HIS A 9 13.25 1.72 -6.09
CA HIS A 9 13.32 2.25 -4.73
C HIS A 9 14.64 1.81 -4.08
N VAL A 10 15.45 2.76 -3.63
CA VAL A 10 16.69 2.54 -2.90
C VAL A 10 16.56 3.24 -1.55
N GLU A 11 16.59 2.48 -0.47
CA GLU A 11 16.68 3.04 0.88
C GLU A 11 18.07 3.67 1.09
N LYS A 12 18.07 4.85 1.72
CA LYS A 12 19.21 5.77 1.84
C LYS A 12 20.35 5.18 2.70
N GLU A 13 21.30 4.53 2.06
CA GLU A 13 22.71 4.49 2.47
C GLU A 13 23.57 4.64 1.19
N ASP A 14 24.88 4.89 1.30
CA ASP A 14 25.79 4.92 0.12
C ASP A 14 25.76 3.55 -0.57
N ALA A 15 24.78 3.35 -1.45
CA ALA A 15 24.43 2.06 -1.98
C ALA A 15 24.88 1.98 -3.44
N GLN A 16 25.88 1.15 -3.68
CA GLN A 16 26.18 0.66 -5.02
C GLN A 16 25.31 -0.56 -5.30
N LYS A 17 24.56 -0.53 -6.41
CA LYS A 17 23.75 -1.66 -6.87
C LYS A 17 24.26 -2.16 -8.22
N ILE A 18 24.44 -3.47 -8.30
CA ILE A 18 24.83 -4.17 -9.52
C ILE A 18 23.68 -5.08 -9.93
N TYR A 19 23.14 -4.85 -11.12
CA TYR A 19 22.12 -5.69 -11.73
C TYR A 19 22.78 -6.54 -12.81
N LYS A 20 22.44 -7.83 -12.84
CA LYS A 20 22.95 -8.82 -13.79
C LYS A 20 21.80 -9.57 -14.45
N CYS A 21 22.03 -10.11 -15.63
CA CYS A 21 21.09 -11.02 -16.26
C CYS A 21 20.85 -12.25 -15.36
N HIS A 22 19.57 -12.57 -15.11
CA HIS A 22 19.17 -13.74 -14.34
C HIS A 22 19.58 -15.07 -15.02
N HIS A 23 19.58 -15.11 -16.35
CA HIS A 23 19.95 -16.28 -17.16
C HIS A 23 21.46 -16.41 -17.43
N GLY A 24 22.31 -15.67 -16.69
CA GLY A 24 23.77 -15.78 -16.79
C GLY A 24 24.38 -15.14 -18.04
N GLY A 25 23.70 -14.14 -18.63
CA GLY A 25 24.24 -13.34 -19.74
C GLY A 25 25.19 -12.23 -19.32
N ASN A 26 25.80 -11.56 -20.31
CA ASN A 26 26.79 -10.50 -20.11
C ASN A 26 26.20 -9.17 -19.63
N PHE A 27 24.87 -9.06 -19.58
CA PHE A 27 24.19 -7.84 -19.17
C PHE A 27 24.62 -7.43 -17.76
N LEU A 28 24.98 -6.16 -17.64
CA LEU A 28 25.47 -5.57 -16.41
C LEU A 28 25.05 -4.10 -16.35
N LEU A 29 24.32 -3.74 -15.30
CA LEU A 29 24.06 -2.35 -14.93
C LEU A 29 24.66 -2.09 -13.55
N ASN A 30 25.62 -1.17 -13.49
CA ASN A 30 26.19 -0.68 -12.24
C ASN A 30 25.67 0.74 -12.00
N ALA A 31 24.88 0.89 -10.94
CA ALA A 31 24.36 2.17 -10.51
C ALA A 31 24.83 2.49 -9.10
N SER A 32 25.17 3.75 -8.85
CA SER A 32 25.45 4.25 -7.51
C SER A 32 24.55 5.41 -7.15
N TYR A 33 24.24 5.49 -5.86
CA TYR A 33 23.61 6.64 -5.24
C TYR A 33 24.67 7.44 -4.49
N GLN A 34 24.69 8.76 -4.64
CA GLN A 34 25.54 9.62 -3.82
C GLN A 34 24.69 10.30 -2.73
N LYS A 35 25.13 10.25 -1.48
CA LYS A 35 24.45 10.83 -0.29
C LYS A 35 23.90 12.25 -0.47
N CYS A 36 24.53 13.08 -1.29
CA CYS A 36 24.21 14.51 -1.43
C CYS A 36 23.48 14.87 -2.73
N SER A 37 23.15 13.89 -3.59
CA SER A 37 22.41 14.14 -4.82
C SER A 37 21.18 13.24 -4.90
N ASN A 38 20.02 13.79 -5.23
CA ASN A 38 18.83 13.01 -5.62
C ASN A 38 18.99 12.37 -7.01
N LEU A 39 20.22 12.15 -7.44
CA LEU A 39 20.60 11.66 -8.77
C LEU A 39 21.18 10.26 -8.64
N VAL A 40 20.83 9.41 -9.60
CA VAL A 40 21.38 8.06 -9.75
C VAL A 40 22.45 8.12 -10.83
N PHE A 41 23.65 7.66 -10.52
CA PHE A 41 24.74 7.61 -11.49
C PHE A 41 24.85 6.21 -12.09
N ILE A 42 24.74 6.10 -13.41
CA ILE A 42 25.03 4.87 -14.14
C ILE A 42 26.52 4.83 -14.42
N ASN A 43 27.25 4.01 -13.67
CA ASN A 43 28.71 3.90 -13.79
C ASN A 43 29.12 2.97 -14.94
N LYS A 44 28.31 1.95 -15.21
CA LYS A 44 28.56 0.99 -16.29
C LYS A 44 27.24 0.41 -16.77
N PHE A 45 27.08 0.34 -18.09
CA PHE A 45 25.95 -0.30 -18.74
C PHE A 45 26.47 -1.20 -19.87
N VAL A 46 26.14 -2.49 -19.79
CA VAL A 46 26.39 -3.49 -20.83
C VAL A 46 25.04 -4.08 -21.18
N GLU A 47 24.60 -3.87 -22.42
CA GLU A 47 23.28 -4.29 -22.93
C GLU A 47 23.32 -5.71 -23.54
N GLU A 48 24.48 -6.35 -23.62
CA GLU A 48 24.60 -7.66 -24.27
C GLU A 48 23.92 -8.78 -23.45
N HIS A 49 22.94 -9.42 -24.08
CA HIS A 49 22.33 -10.64 -23.56
C HIS A 49 22.77 -11.84 -24.41
N ASN A 50 23.03 -12.97 -23.76
CA ASN A 50 23.29 -14.25 -24.44
C ASN A 50 22.00 -15.01 -24.77
N HIS A 51 20.84 -14.37 -24.61
CA HIS A 51 19.52 -14.95 -24.84
C HIS A 51 18.61 -13.88 -25.46
N MET A 52 17.56 -14.34 -26.13
CA MET A 52 16.53 -13.44 -26.66
C MET A 52 15.76 -12.82 -25.48
N LEU A 53 15.54 -11.51 -25.52
CA LEU A 53 14.67 -10.83 -24.56
C LEU A 53 13.22 -11.08 -24.97
N ASN A 54 12.40 -11.56 -24.04
CA ASN A 54 10.96 -11.65 -24.27
C ASN A 54 10.39 -10.24 -24.40
N SER A 55 9.53 -10.03 -25.41
CA SER A 55 8.88 -8.74 -25.63
C SER A 55 7.96 -8.38 -24.46
N GLN A 56 7.76 -7.07 -24.28
CA GLN A 56 6.94 -6.47 -23.22
C GLN A 56 5.54 -7.09 -23.08
N GLU A 57 4.99 -7.64 -24.16
CA GLU A 57 3.67 -8.25 -24.20
C GLU A 57 3.51 -9.47 -23.28
N LEU A 58 4.58 -10.14 -22.85
CA LEU A 58 4.47 -11.28 -21.93
C LEU A 58 4.97 -10.96 -20.51
N LEU A 59 5.44 -9.74 -20.25
CA LEU A 59 6.03 -9.38 -18.95
C LEU A 59 5.06 -9.56 -17.78
N HIS A 60 3.77 -9.33 -17.99
CA HIS A 60 2.74 -9.56 -16.98
C HIS A 60 2.61 -11.06 -16.61
N GLN A 61 2.96 -11.99 -17.50
CA GLN A 61 2.93 -13.43 -17.19
C GLN A 61 4.09 -13.82 -16.26
N PHE A 62 5.24 -13.16 -16.38
CA PHE A 62 6.47 -13.52 -15.69
C PHE A 62 6.78 -12.66 -14.46
N ALA A 63 6.24 -11.43 -14.38
CA ALA A 63 6.48 -10.51 -13.28
C ALA A 63 5.18 -10.15 -12.55
N PRO A 64 4.92 -10.72 -11.35
CA PRO A 64 3.79 -10.36 -10.50
C PRO A 64 3.64 -8.85 -10.25
N SER A 65 4.74 -8.12 -10.18
CA SER A 65 4.76 -6.67 -9.97
C SER A 65 4.24 -5.87 -11.18
N LEU A 66 4.22 -6.46 -12.37
CA LEU A 66 3.74 -5.85 -13.60
C LEU A 66 2.31 -6.29 -13.94
N ARG A 67 1.76 -7.29 -13.23
CA ARG A 67 0.34 -7.65 -13.33
C ARG A 67 -0.52 -6.54 -12.73
N LYS A 68 -1.36 -5.95 -13.55
CA LYS A 68 -2.34 -4.96 -13.12
C LYS A 68 -3.73 -5.53 -13.35
N ILE A 69 -4.53 -5.59 -12.29
CA ILE A 69 -5.96 -5.84 -12.41
C ILE A 69 -6.57 -4.62 -13.13
N PRO A 70 -7.29 -4.82 -14.24
CA PRO A 70 -7.98 -3.76 -14.94
C PRO A 70 -8.92 -2.96 -14.03
N VAL A 71 -9.11 -1.67 -14.34
CA VAL A 71 -9.81 -0.72 -13.45
C VAL A 71 -11.26 -1.15 -13.23
N ASP A 72 -11.93 -1.60 -14.28
CA ASP A 72 -13.29 -2.13 -14.27
C ASP A 72 -13.43 -3.35 -13.32
N VAL A 73 -12.48 -4.28 -13.36
CA VAL A 73 -12.47 -5.43 -12.44
C VAL A 73 -12.18 -5.00 -11.01
N LYS A 74 -11.29 -4.03 -10.82
CA LYS A 74 -10.99 -3.49 -9.48
C LYS A 74 -12.20 -2.84 -8.84
N GLU A 75 -12.97 -2.05 -9.60
CA GLU A 75 -14.22 -1.44 -9.13
C GLU A 75 -15.25 -2.50 -8.75
N GLU A 76 -15.40 -3.56 -9.56
CA GLU A 76 -16.28 -4.67 -9.22
C GLU A 76 -15.85 -5.38 -7.93
N ILE A 77 -14.54 -5.64 -7.76
CA ILE A 77 -14.01 -6.25 -6.53
C ILE A 77 -14.32 -5.35 -5.33
N CYS A 78 -14.16 -4.03 -5.48
CA CYS A 78 -14.46 -3.06 -4.42
C CYS A 78 -15.93 -3.18 -3.97
N PHE A 79 -16.88 -3.11 -4.91
CA PHE A 79 -18.31 -3.24 -4.65
C PHE A 79 -18.65 -4.57 -3.97
N LEU A 80 -18.14 -5.69 -4.50
CA LEU A 80 -18.45 -7.02 -3.97
C LEU A 80 -17.86 -7.25 -2.57
N VAL A 81 -16.74 -6.61 -2.23
CA VAL A 81 -16.10 -6.72 -0.91
C VAL A 81 -16.71 -5.75 0.10
N GLN A 82 -16.90 -4.48 -0.25
CA GLN A 82 -17.30 -3.44 0.69
C GLN A 82 -18.82 -3.42 0.91
N ASP A 83 -19.61 -3.44 -0.17
CA ASP A 83 -21.06 -3.30 -0.09
C ASP A 83 -21.76 -4.65 0.11
N CYS A 84 -21.27 -5.68 -0.57
CA CYS A 84 -21.87 -7.03 -0.53
C CYS A 84 -21.23 -7.97 0.50
N GLN A 85 -20.08 -7.59 1.08
CA GLN A 85 -19.33 -8.39 2.07
C GLN A 85 -19.07 -9.84 1.65
N LEU A 86 -18.87 -10.08 0.34
CA LEU A 86 -18.77 -11.44 -0.17
C LEU A 86 -17.41 -12.08 0.15
N GLY A 87 -17.47 -13.38 0.46
CA GLY A 87 -16.27 -14.21 0.58
C GLY A 87 -15.57 -14.42 -0.77
N ALA A 88 -14.25 -14.62 -0.71
CA ALA A 88 -13.38 -14.78 -1.89
C ALA A 88 -13.87 -15.85 -2.89
N THR A 89 -14.44 -16.95 -2.40
CA THR A 89 -14.94 -18.05 -3.22
C THR A 89 -16.10 -17.63 -4.12
N ILE A 90 -17.08 -16.90 -3.56
CA ILE A 90 -18.26 -16.44 -4.31
C ILE A 90 -17.84 -15.33 -5.27
N LEU A 91 -17.04 -14.38 -4.78
CA LEU A 91 -16.52 -13.26 -5.56
C LEU A 91 -15.75 -13.75 -6.79
N LYS A 92 -14.84 -14.73 -6.63
CA LYS A 92 -14.11 -15.36 -7.74
C LYS A 92 -15.03 -15.96 -8.79
N ARG A 93 -16.15 -16.57 -8.37
CA ARG A 93 -17.15 -17.14 -9.30
C ARG A 93 -17.89 -16.06 -10.08
N ILE A 94 -18.23 -14.95 -9.42
CA ILE A 94 -18.87 -13.80 -10.07
C ILE A 94 -17.94 -13.18 -11.10
N LEU A 95 -16.68 -12.90 -10.72
CA LEU A 95 -15.69 -12.29 -11.60
C LEU A 95 -15.42 -13.14 -12.84
N ARG A 96 -15.26 -14.47 -12.69
CA ARG A 96 -15.07 -15.38 -13.83
C ARG A 96 -16.23 -15.36 -14.82
N LYS A 97 -17.45 -15.09 -14.35
CA LYS A 97 -18.63 -15.03 -15.21
C LYS A 97 -18.78 -13.65 -15.86
N LYS A 98 -18.42 -12.58 -15.14
CA LYS A 98 -18.55 -11.18 -15.61
C LYS A 98 -17.41 -10.77 -16.54
N PHE A 99 -16.22 -11.34 -16.32
CA PHE A 99 -15.00 -11.06 -17.07
C PHE A 99 -14.36 -12.37 -17.56
N PRO A 100 -15.00 -13.10 -18.50
CA PRO A 100 -14.51 -14.39 -18.97
C PRO A 100 -13.16 -14.29 -19.70
N ASP A 101 -12.91 -13.16 -20.37
CA ASP A 101 -11.70 -12.93 -21.15
C ASP A 101 -10.53 -12.36 -20.32
N GLN A 102 -10.75 -12.06 -19.05
CA GLN A 102 -9.72 -11.52 -18.18
C GLN A 102 -9.13 -12.58 -17.26
N GLU A 103 -7.81 -12.76 -17.33
CA GLU A 103 -7.09 -13.66 -16.45
C GLU A 103 -6.81 -13.01 -15.09
N ILE A 104 -7.66 -13.30 -14.11
CA ILE A 104 -7.51 -12.81 -12.75
C ILE A 104 -6.75 -13.85 -11.91
N TYR A 105 -5.47 -13.56 -11.65
CA TYR A 105 -4.60 -14.40 -10.82
C TYR A 105 -5.07 -14.45 -9.38
N HIS A 106 -4.94 -15.63 -8.76
CA HIS A 106 -5.43 -15.83 -7.38
C HIS A 106 -4.73 -14.92 -6.38
N GLN A 107 -3.40 -14.82 -6.44
CA GLN A 107 -2.65 -13.97 -5.51
C GLN A 107 -3.09 -12.50 -5.61
N ASP A 108 -3.25 -11.99 -6.81
CA ASP A 108 -3.60 -10.59 -7.05
C ASP A 108 -5.02 -10.29 -6.58
N LEU A 109 -5.95 -11.23 -6.80
CA LEU A 109 -7.31 -11.16 -6.27
C LEU A 109 -7.33 -11.13 -4.73
N TYR A 110 -6.62 -12.05 -4.07
CA TYR A 110 -6.56 -12.10 -2.61
C TYR A 110 -5.92 -10.85 -2.01
N ASN A 111 -4.83 -10.36 -2.62
CA ASN A 111 -4.19 -9.11 -2.23
C ASN A 111 -5.18 -7.92 -2.34
N MET A 112 -5.99 -7.88 -3.40
CA MET A 112 -6.96 -6.82 -3.62
C MET A 112 -8.13 -6.89 -2.61
N ILE A 113 -8.67 -8.09 -2.37
CA ILE A 113 -9.70 -8.31 -1.34
C ILE A 113 -9.18 -7.89 0.04
N TYR A 114 -7.95 -8.28 0.38
CA TYR A 114 -7.34 -7.94 1.66
C TYR A 114 -7.19 -6.42 1.81
N LYS A 115 -6.70 -5.72 0.77
CA LYS A 115 -6.63 -4.25 0.77
C LYS A 115 -7.99 -3.61 1.03
N PHE A 116 -9.02 -3.99 0.27
CA PHE A 116 -10.36 -3.40 0.46
C PHE A 116 -10.99 -3.73 1.81
N LYS A 117 -10.66 -4.87 2.41
CA LYS A 117 -11.08 -5.21 3.78
C LYS A 117 -10.40 -4.34 4.82
N ILE A 118 -9.09 -4.11 4.68
CA ILE A 118 -8.38 -3.16 5.55
C ILE A 118 -8.97 -1.77 5.37
N ASP A 119 -9.09 -1.30 4.13
CA ASP A 119 -9.59 0.05 3.84
C ASP A 119 -11.00 0.27 4.41
N ALA A 120 -11.87 -0.75 4.39
CA ALA A 120 -13.18 -0.72 5.04
C ALA A 120 -13.11 -0.75 6.58
N GLN A 121 -12.09 -1.41 7.15
CA GLN A 121 -11.81 -1.40 8.60
C GLN A 121 -11.15 -0.11 9.07
N ILE A 122 -10.67 0.78 8.18
CA ILE A 122 -10.21 2.13 8.55
C ILE A 122 -11.40 3.04 8.96
N LYS A 123 -12.57 2.50 9.30
CA LYS A 123 -13.35 3.07 10.40
C LYS A 123 -12.66 2.69 11.72
N ASN A 124 -11.49 3.30 11.94
CA ASN A 124 -10.68 3.15 13.13
C ASN A 124 -11.57 3.37 14.37
N ASP A 125 -11.43 2.55 15.41
CA ASP A 125 -12.16 2.72 16.68
C ASP A 125 -12.07 4.17 17.19
N ALA A 126 -10.96 4.87 16.92
CA ALA A 126 -10.78 6.28 17.21
C ALA A 126 -11.77 7.21 16.46
N VAL A 127 -12.08 6.90 15.21
CA VAL A 127 -13.07 7.65 14.40
C VAL A 127 -14.49 7.37 14.89
N ILE A 128 -14.81 6.10 15.19
CA ILE A 128 -16.11 5.72 15.75
C ILE A 128 -16.32 6.38 17.12
N PHE A 129 -15.28 6.38 17.96
CA PHE A 129 -15.29 7.04 19.26
C PHE A 129 -15.43 8.55 19.12
N TYR A 130 -14.68 9.18 18.22
CA TYR A 130 -14.77 10.62 17.95
C TYR A 130 -16.18 11.02 17.49
N GLU A 131 -16.77 10.31 16.53
CA GLU A 131 -18.14 10.54 16.07
C GLU A 131 -19.16 10.40 17.21
N HIS A 132 -18.97 9.40 18.08
CA HIS A 132 -19.83 9.20 19.25
C HIS A 132 -19.73 10.36 20.25
N VAL A 133 -18.52 10.82 20.57
CA VAL A 133 -18.27 11.94 21.49
C VAL A 133 -18.82 13.25 20.93
N MET A 134 -18.65 13.50 19.63
CA MET A 134 -19.23 14.67 18.95
C MET A 134 -20.77 14.67 19.02
N LYS A 135 -21.40 13.50 18.91
CA LYS A 135 -22.85 13.38 19.03
C LYS A 135 -23.34 13.68 20.46
N LEU A 136 -22.64 13.18 21.48
CA LEU A 136 -22.97 13.47 22.88
C LEU A 136 -22.88 14.98 23.19
N GLN A 137 -21.87 15.66 22.65
CA GLN A 137 -21.72 17.11 22.81
C GLN A 137 -22.82 17.93 22.09
N GLN A 138 -23.40 17.41 21.01
CA GLN A 138 -24.55 18.05 20.35
C GLN A 138 -25.85 17.86 21.14
N GLU A 139 -25.99 16.73 21.83
CA GLU A 139 -27.17 16.39 22.63
C GLU A 139 -27.16 17.10 23.99
N ASP A 140 -25.98 17.35 24.56
CA ASP A 140 -25.80 18.00 25.85
C ASP A 140 -24.58 18.95 25.81
N SER A 141 -24.85 20.25 25.90
CA SER A 141 -23.84 21.31 25.80
C SER A 141 -22.87 21.36 26.98
N ASP A 142 -23.16 20.65 28.08
CA ASP A 142 -22.27 20.56 29.23
C ASP A 142 -21.12 19.57 28.99
N TRP A 143 -21.17 18.76 27.92
CA TRP A 143 -20.04 17.94 27.48
C TRP A 143 -19.06 18.76 26.66
N TYR A 144 -17.88 19.03 27.22
CA TYR A 144 -16.78 19.70 26.51
C TYR A 144 -15.63 18.72 26.23
N PHE A 145 -15.33 18.51 24.95
CA PHE A 145 -14.21 17.69 24.50
C PHE A 145 -13.22 18.52 23.68
N ASN A 146 -11.95 18.46 24.06
CA ASN A 146 -10.84 19.08 23.33
C ASN A 146 -9.90 17.96 22.86
N VAL A 147 -9.71 17.86 21.53
CA VAL A 147 -8.76 16.91 20.95
C VAL A 147 -7.40 17.59 20.89
N ASP A 148 -6.48 17.14 21.74
CA ASP A 148 -5.10 17.61 21.68
C ASP A 148 -4.35 16.84 20.57
N PHE A 149 -4.12 17.50 19.44
CA PHE A 149 -3.37 16.93 18.31
C PHE A 149 -1.85 17.14 18.47
N GLU A 150 -1.39 17.78 19.55
CA GLU A 150 0.03 17.94 19.80
C GLU A 150 0.63 16.62 20.30
N GLY A 151 1.48 16.04 19.45
CA GLY A 151 2.16 14.77 19.72
C GLY A 151 2.84 14.77 21.09
N ILE A 152 2.68 13.66 21.80
CA ILE A 152 3.28 13.35 23.10
C ILE A 152 4.75 13.79 23.11
N LYS A 153 5.02 14.97 23.67
CA LYS A 153 6.35 15.30 24.15
C LYS A 153 6.51 14.53 25.45
N VAL A 154 7.24 13.42 25.38
CA VAL A 154 7.72 12.72 26.57
C VAL A 154 8.74 13.63 27.24
N GLU A 155 8.28 14.49 28.15
CA GLU A 155 9.16 15.10 29.14
C GLU A 155 9.24 14.17 30.35
N LYS A 156 10.47 13.71 30.59
CA LYS A 156 10.83 12.93 31.76
C LYS A 156 10.90 13.84 32.99
N GLU A 157 10.48 13.23 34.08
CA GLU A 157 10.84 13.48 35.48
C GLU A 157 9.97 14.40 36.35
N GLU A 158 9.36 13.70 37.31
CA GLU A 158 9.08 14.08 38.69
C GLU A 158 7.76 14.81 39.05
N GLN A 159 6.81 13.93 39.42
CA GLN A 159 6.20 13.89 40.76
C GLN A 159 4.94 14.73 41.01
N VAL A 160 3.86 13.96 41.23
CA VAL A 160 2.88 14.08 42.33
C VAL A 160 1.53 14.74 42.00
N ALA A 161 0.53 13.87 42.16
CA ALA A 161 -0.88 14.15 42.51
C ALA A 161 -1.74 14.85 41.45
N MET A 162 -2.59 14.06 40.78
CA MET A 162 -4.03 14.03 41.06
C MET A 162 -4.70 13.02 40.13
N TRP A 163 -4.82 11.79 40.61
CA TRP A 163 -5.99 10.99 40.28
C TRP A 163 -7.18 11.68 40.94
N HIS A 164 -8.16 12.15 40.19
CA HIS A 164 -9.55 12.31 40.63
C HIS A 164 -10.43 12.53 39.39
N MET A 165 -10.79 11.42 38.74
CA MET A 165 -11.87 11.39 37.75
C MET A 165 -13.17 11.32 38.54
N GLN A 166 -13.73 12.48 38.89
CA GLN A 166 -14.97 12.59 39.63
C GLN A 166 -16.12 12.66 38.63
N ILE A 167 -16.72 11.50 38.35
CA ILE A 167 -18.00 11.41 37.64
C ILE A 167 -19.06 11.95 38.60
N LEU A 168 -19.49 13.19 38.39
CA LEU A 168 -20.69 13.73 39.03
C LEU A 168 -21.89 13.31 38.17
N VAL A 169 -22.60 12.29 38.64
CA VAL A 169 -23.99 12.04 38.21
C VAL A 169 -24.86 12.95 39.09
N SER A 170 -25.68 13.80 38.46
CA SER A 170 -26.77 14.50 39.15
C SER A 170 -28.06 13.72 38.99
#